data_AF-A0A3N5UUH5-F1
#
_entry.id   AF-A0A3N5UUH5-F1
#
_cell.length_a   1.000
_cell.length_b   1.000
_cell.length_c   1.000
_cell.angle_alpha   90.00
_cell.angle_beta   90.00
_cell.angle_gamma   90.00
#
_symmetry.space_group_name_H-M   'P 1'
#
loop_
_entity.id
_entity.type
_entity.pdbx_description
1 polymer ?
#
loop_
_entity_poly.entity_id
_entity_poly.type
_entity_poly.pdbx_seq_one_letter_code
_entity_poly.pdbx_strand_id
1 'polypeptide(L)'
;MKTLFAGRTGRLATMILIKVLMVSFSTGLLCGCDSLRLAPSEQQKQNAWLHNRTATVAAETARAEPTSQELQALTKLSELQSRAFTSYCGLPKEYPPAETTQEILSQSSWELAGTAVAQSSDRPDPWQVADSMMELGIGICALLGGVAGTRAVRFLRETRTKSQALREIVQGNELFKKHNEDQTQAFKAAHQLQSPETRQLVTAMKG
;
A
#
# COMPACT_ATOMS: atom_id res chain seq x y z
N MET A 1 29.82 -21.11 45.33
CA MET A 1 30.26 -19.87 44.65
C MET A 1 30.30 -20.05 43.12
N LYS A 2 29.23 -20.55 42.48
CA LYS A 2 29.19 -20.86 41.02
C LYS A 2 27.92 -20.39 40.28
N THR A 3 27.02 -19.67 40.94
CA THR A 3 25.71 -19.28 40.37
C THR A 3 25.60 -17.82 39.94
N LEU A 4 26.67 -17.02 40.04
CA LEU A 4 26.62 -15.57 39.75
C LEU A 4 27.13 -15.16 38.35
N PHE A 5 27.72 -16.07 37.57
CA PHE A 5 28.31 -15.73 36.26
C PHE A 5 27.41 -15.97 35.04
N ALA A 6 26.35 -16.77 35.16
CA ALA A 6 25.45 -17.10 34.03
C ALA A 6 24.48 -15.97 33.65
N GLY A 7 24.22 -15.00 34.54
CA GLY A 7 23.25 -13.92 34.29
C GLY A 7 23.78 -12.74 33.46
N ARG A 8 25.11 -12.60 33.34
CA ARG A 8 25.74 -11.42 32.70
C ARG A 8 25.90 -11.58 31.19
N THR A 9 26.18 -12.80 30.72
CA THR A 9 26.32 -13.13 29.29
C THR A 9 24.97 -13.10 28.56
N GLY A 10 23.89 -13.57 29.19
CA GLY A 10 22.54 -13.51 28.63
C GLY A 10 22.04 -12.07 28.41
N ARG A 11 22.25 -11.18 29.39
CA ARG A 11 21.83 -9.76 29.27
C ARG A 11 22.60 -9.01 28.17
N LEU A 12 23.87 -9.33 27.98
CA LEU A 12 24.68 -8.71 26.92
C LEU A 12 24.20 -9.16 25.53
N ALA A 13 23.90 -10.45 25.35
CA ALA A 13 23.36 -10.98 24.11
C ALA A 13 21.98 -10.37 23.77
N THR A 14 21.10 -10.23 24.76
CA THR A 14 19.80 -9.57 24.58
C THR A 14 19.94 -8.09 24.21
N MET A 15 20.86 -7.34 24.86
CA MET A 15 21.11 -5.94 24.51
C MET A 15 21.70 -5.77 23.11
N ILE A 16 22.57 -6.67 22.68
CA ILE A 16 23.13 -6.66 21.31
C ILE A 16 22.02 -6.94 20.29
N LEU A 17 21.16 -7.94 20.52
CA LEU A 17 20.04 -8.25 19.64
C LEU A 17 19.05 -7.08 19.50
N ILE A 18 18.72 -6.40 20.60
CA ILE A 18 17.83 -5.23 20.59
C ILE A 18 18.48 -4.07 19.82
N LYS A 19 19.78 -3.82 20.00
CA LYS A 19 20.49 -2.76 19.26
C LYS A 19 20.55 -3.07 17.76
N VAL A 20 20.79 -4.32 17.38
CA VAL A 20 20.77 -4.75 15.97
C VAL A 20 19.37 -4.58 15.37
N LEU A 21 18.31 -4.98 16.08
CA LEU A 21 16.92 -4.77 15.63
C LEU A 21 16.57 -3.29 15.48
N MET A 22 16.95 -2.44 16.43
CA MET A 22 16.69 -1.00 16.34
C MET A 22 17.46 -0.34 15.20
N VAL A 23 18.74 -0.70 14.99
CA VAL A 23 19.52 -0.17 13.88
C VAL A 23 18.94 -0.63 12.54
N SER A 24 18.58 -1.91 12.38
CA SER A 24 17.95 -2.42 11.15
C SER A 24 16.60 -1.75 10.87
N PHE A 25 15.77 -1.52 11.89
CA PHE A 25 14.50 -0.81 11.74
C PHE A 25 14.71 0.67 11.35
N SER A 26 15.68 1.33 11.97
CA SER A 26 16.02 2.73 11.66
C SER A 26 16.61 2.88 10.27
N THR A 27 17.41 1.90 9.82
CA THR A 27 18.00 1.90 8.47
C THR A 27 16.93 1.68 7.40
N GLY A 28 15.93 0.84 7.67
CA GLY A 28 14.78 0.63 6.78
C GLY A 28 13.84 1.85 6.65
N LEU A 29 13.83 2.75 7.64
CA LEU A 29 13.07 4.01 7.57
C LEU A 29 13.83 5.14 6.85
N LEU A 30 15.16 5.09 6.82
CA LEU A 30 16.03 6.14 6.26
C LEU A 30 16.48 5.84 4.83
N CYS A 31 16.55 4.57 4.43
CA CYS A 31 16.58 4.20 3.03
C CYS A 31 15.18 4.50 2.47
N GLY A 32 14.99 5.66 1.85
CA GLY A 32 13.72 6.05 1.26
C GLY A 32 13.12 4.89 0.46
N CYS A 33 12.07 4.26 1.01
CA CYS A 33 11.22 3.40 0.23
C CYS A 33 10.68 4.30 -0.88
N ASP A 34 11.06 4.05 -2.13
CA ASP A 34 10.71 4.85 -3.31
C ASP A 34 9.21 4.72 -3.66
N SER A 35 8.37 4.90 -2.64
CA SER A 35 7.00 4.40 -2.42
C SER A 35 6.96 3.00 -1.80
N LEU A 36 6.35 2.89 -0.61
CA LEU A 36 5.75 1.66 -0.12
C LEU A 36 4.73 1.19 -1.17
N ARG A 37 5.16 0.33 -2.10
CA ARG A 37 4.28 -0.20 -3.14
C ARG A 37 3.52 -1.36 -2.50
N LEU A 38 2.25 -1.14 -2.21
CA LEU A 38 1.37 -2.19 -1.73
C LEU A 38 1.37 -3.36 -2.72
N ALA A 39 1.28 -4.58 -2.19
CA ALA A 39 1.18 -5.77 -3.02
C ALA A 39 -0.04 -5.66 -3.96
N PRO A 40 0.05 -6.15 -5.21
CA PRO A 40 -1.06 -6.07 -6.14
C PRO A 40 -2.36 -6.67 -5.59
N SER A 41 -3.47 -5.96 -5.78
CA SER A 41 -4.81 -6.44 -5.42
C SER A 41 -5.16 -7.70 -6.23
N GLU A 42 -6.16 -8.47 -5.79
CA GLU A 42 -6.62 -9.63 -6.58
C GLU A 42 -7.11 -9.21 -7.97
N GLN A 43 -7.78 -8.06 -8.10
CA GLN A 43 -8.21 -7.52 -9.40
C GLN A 43 -7.02 -7.12 -10.27
N GLN A 44 -5.96 -6.57 -9.69
CA GLN A 44 -4.72 -6.27 -10.42
C GLN A 44 -4.02 -7.55 -10.90
N LYS A 45 -4.03 -8.62 -10.11
CA LYS A 45 -3.51 -9.94 -10.53
C LYS A 45 -4.35 -10.56 -11.63
N GLN A 46 -5.68 -10.51 -11.51
CA GLN A 46 -6.61 -10.98 -12.52
C GLN A 46 -6.40 -10.24 -13.85
N ASN A 47 -6.28 -8.91 -13.81
CA ASN A 47 -6.00 -8.11 -15.00
C ASN A 47 -4.62 -8.42 -15.59
N ALA A 48 -3.57 -8.54 -14.77
CA ALA A 48 -2.23 -8.88 -15.25
C ALA A 48 -2.17 -10.27 -15.90
N TRP A 49 -2.93 -11.23 -15.38
CA TRP A 49 -3.07 -12.56 -15.99
C TRP A 49 -3.88 -12.51 -17.29
N LEU A 50 -5.02 -11.79 -17.31
CA LEU A 50 -5.85 -11.64 -18.49
C LEU A 50 -5.13 -10.90 -19.62
N HIS A 51 -4.32 -9.89 -19.29
CA HIS A 51 -3.45 -9.19 -20.23
C HIS A 51 -2.46 -10.18 -20.89
N ASN A 52 -1.92 -11.13 -20.13
CA ASN A 52 -1.05 -12.16 -20.69
C ASN A 52 -1.78 -13.08 -21.67
N ARG A 53 -2.98 -13.53 -21.32
CA ARG A 53 -3.83 -14.32 -22.23
C ARG A 53 -4.14 -13.55 -23.51
N THR A 54 -4.51 -12.28 -23.36
CA THR A 54 -4.79 -11.37 -24.48
C THR A 54 -3.56 -11.21 -25.38
N ALA A 55 -2.39 -10.94 -24.81
CA ALA A 55 -1.15 -10.76 -25.56
C ALA A 55 -0.70 -12.04 -26.27
N THR A 56 -0.90 -13.21 -25.64
CA THR A 56 -0.62 -14.52 -26.22
C THR A 56 -1.51 -14.78 -27.43
N VAL A 57 -2.82 -14.63 -27.27
CA VAL A 57 -3.79 -14.84 -28.36
C VAL A 57 -3.56 -13.81 -29.48
N ALA A 58 -3.24 -12.55 -29.16
CA ALA A 58 -2.91 -11.56 -30.17
C ALA A 58 -1.63 -11.92 -30.98
N ALA A 59 -0.61 -12.46 -30.32
CA ALA A 59 0.60 -12.94 -31.00
C ALA A 59 0.33 -14.16 -31.88
N GLU A 60 -0.52 -15.09 -31.42
CA GLU A 60 -0.97 -16.24 -32.20
C GLU A 60 -1.77 -15.82 -33.43
N THR A 61 -2.77 -14.96 -33.26
CA THR A 61 -3.59 -14.42 -34.36
C THR A 61 -2.74 -13.68 -35.37
N ALA A 62 -1.83 -12.80 -34.92
CA ALA A 62 -0.96 -12.07 -35.83
C ALA A 62 -0.08 -13.01 -36.69
N ARG A 63 0.38 -14.13 -36.14
CA ARG A 63 1.13 -15.15 -36.92
C ARG A 63 0.26 -15.95 -37.88
N ALA A 64 -1.00 -16.19 -37.53
CA ALA A 64 -1.93 -16.98 -38.33
C ALA A 64 -2.55 -16.19 -39.50
N GLU A 65 -2.65 -14.87 -39.35
CA GLU A 65 -3.23 -13.97 -40.34
C GLU A 65 -2.16 -13.34 -41.26
N PRO A 66 -2.53 -12.85 -42.46
CA PRO A 66 -1.62 -12.19 -43.40
C PRO A 66 -1.26 -10.76 -42.91
N THR A 67 -0.54 -10.69 -41.80
CA THR A 67 -0.05 -9.44 -41.18
C THR A 67 1.40 -9.15 -41.57
N SER A 68 1.86 -7.92 -41.29
CA SER A 68 3.26 -7.55 -41.52
C SER A 68 4.19 -8.25 -40.53
N GLN A 69 5.44 -8.50 -40.96
CA GLN A 69 6.48 -9.04 -40.07
C GLN A 69 6.72 -8.16 -38.85
N GLU A 70 6.56 -6.84 -39.01
CA GLU A 70 6.66 -5.87 -37.91
C GLU A 70 5.56 -6.09 -36.87
N LEU A 71 4.30 -6.26 -37.28
CA LEU A 71 3.20 -6.52 -36.35
C LEU A 71 3.39 -7.84 -35.61
N GLN A 72 3.84 -8.90 -36.29
CA GLN A 72 4.16 -10.19 -35.67
C GLN A 72 5.29 -10.07 -34.63
N ALA A 73 6.32 -9.25 -34.91
CA ALA A 73 7.41 -9.00 -33.99
C ALA A 73 6.94 -8.22 -32.75
N LEU A 74 6.11 -7.18 -32.95
CA LEU A 74 5.55 -6.37 -31.87
C LEU A 74 4.65 -7.18 -30.94
N THR A 75 3.76 -8.01 -31.49
CA THR A 75 2.86 -8.85 -30.67
C THR A 75 3.63 -9.93 -29.90
N LYS A 76 4.66 -10.52 -30.51
CA LYS A 76 5.58 -11.45 -29.82
C LYS A 76 6.33 -10.78 -28.67
N LEU A 77 6.79 -9.53 -28.86
CA LEU A 77 7.43 -8.77 -27.78
C LEU A 77 6.43 -8.46 -26.66
N SER A 78 5.21 -8.06 -27.01
CA SER A 78 4.13 -7.77 -26.06
C SER A 78 3.78 -9.00 -25.21
N GLU A 79 3.67 -10.18 -25.83
CA GLU A 79 3.50 -11.46 -25.13
C GLU A 79 4.60 -11.69 -24.08
N LEU A 80 5.87 -11.52 -24.48
CA LEU A 80 7.02 -11.72 -23.59
C LEU A 80 7.03 -10.72 -22.42
N GLN A 81 6.79 -9.43 -22.71
CA GLN A 81 6.71 -8.39 -21.68
C GLN A 81 5.53 -8.66 -20.73
N SER A 82 4.39 -9.11 -21.25
CA SER A 82 3.26 -9.46 -20.42
C SER A 82 3.57 -10.61 -19.48
N ARG A 83 4.32 -11.64 -19.91
CA ARG A 83 4.72 -12.73 -19.02
C ARG A 83 5.54 -12.23 -17.84
N ALA A 84 6.43 -11.27 -18.07
CA ALA A 84 7.20 -10.64 -17.00
C ALA A 84 6.28 -9.90 -16.01
N PHE A 85 5.30 -9.15 -16.50
CA PHE A 85 4.34 -8.47 -15.63
C PHE A 85 3.49 -9.42 -14.79
N THR A 86 2.95 -10.50 -15.39
CA THR A 86 2.18 -11.49 -14.63
C THR A 86 3.05 -12.18 -13.58
N SER A 87 4.31 -12.50 -13.90
CA SER A 87 5.25 -13.08 -12.93
C SER A 87 5.56 -12.12 -11.76
N TYR A 88 5.63 -10.82 -12.03
CA TYR A 88 5.84 -9.82 -10.99
C TYR A 88 4.59 -9.64 -10.10
N CYS A 89 3.40 -9.60 -10.69
CA CYS A 89 2.15 -9.44 -9.95
C CYS A 89 1.74 -10.70 -9.16
N GLY A 90 2.19 -11.88 -9.61
CA GLY A 90 1.74 -13.17 -9.11
C GLY A 90 0.44 -13.64 -9.78
N LEU A 91 0.02 -14.86 -9.45
CA LEU A 91 -1.18 -15.47 -9.99
C LEU A 91 -2.43 -15.06 -9.20
N PRO A 92 -3.58 -14.83 -9.87
CA PRO A 92 -4.84 -14.58 -9.18
C PRO A 92 -5.34 -15.85 -8.49
N LYS A 93 -6.13 -15.68 -7.42
CA LYS A 93 -6.82 -16.81 -6.77
C LYS A 93 -7.94 -17.38 -7.65
N GLU A 94 -8.62 -16.51 -8.37
CA GLU A 94 -9.71 -16.84 -9.29
C GLU A 94 -9.37 -16.35 -10.70
N TYR A 95 -9.41 -17.24 -11.68
CA TYR A 95 -9.03 -16.94 -13.05
C TYR A 95 -10.24 -16.40 -13.84
N PRO A 96 -10.11 -15.23 -14.48
CA PRO A 96 -11.11 -14.77 -15.43
C PRO A 96 -11.27 -15.77 -16.60
N PRO A 97 -12.48 -15.96 -17.16
CA PRO A 97 -12.67 -16.74 -18.37
C PRO A 97 -11.82 -16.15 -19.52
N ALA A 98 -10.97 -16.99 -20.13
CA ALA A 98 -10.03 -16.57 -21.18
C ALA A 98 -9.52 -17.76 -22.02
N GLU A 99 -10.36 -18.79 -22.19
CA GLU A 99 -10.08 -19.96 -23.04
C GLU A 99 -10.23 -19.58 -24.52
N THR A 100 -11.19 -18.70 -24.83
CA THR A 100 -11.50 -18.27 -26.19
C THR A 100 -11.30 -16.77 -26.40
N THR A 101 -11.12 -16.34 -27.66
CA THR A 101 -11.06 -14.93 -28.03
C THR A 101 -12.34 -14.19 -27.61
N GLN A 102 -13.49 -14.84 -27.71
CA GLN A 102 -14.79 -14.29 -27.30
C GLN A 102 -14.85 -14.04 -25.79
N GLU A 103 -14.31 -14.95 -24.99
CA GLU A 103 -14.21 -14.76 -23.53
C GLU A 103 -13.23 -13.63 -23.18
N ILE A 104 -12.06 -13.59 -23.83
CA ILE A 104 -11.07 -12.53 -23.63
C ILE A 104 -11.66 -11.16 -23.96
N LEU A 105 -12.41 -11.04 -25.06
CA LEU A 105 -13.02 -9.80 -25.52
C LEU A 105 -14.38 -9.50 -24.88
N SER A 106 -14.81 -10.30 -23.89
CA SER A 106 -16.08 -10.10 -23.19
C SER A 106 -16.13 -8.78 -22.44
N GLN A 107 -17.34 -8.27 -22.19
CA GLN A 107 -17.55 -7.02 -21.46
C GLN A 107 -16.91 -7.02 -20.07
N SER A 108 -16.92 -8.16 -19.36
CA SER A 108 -16.31 -8.28 -18.04
C SER A 108 -14.79 -8.10 -18.05
N SER A 109 -14.11 -8.49 -19.15
CA SER A 109 -12.68 -8.26 -19.33
C SER A 109 -12.33 -6.77 -19.41
N TRP A 110 -13.15 -6.00 -20.13
CA TRP A 110 -12.99 -4.55 -20.25
C TRP A 110 -13.25 -3.85 -18.91
N GLU A 111 -14.28 -4.26 -18.17
CA GLU A 111 -14.60 -3.73 -16.84
C GLU A 111 -13.49 -4.03 -15.83
N LEU A 112 -12.93 -5.24 -15.86
CA LEU A 112 -11.78 -5.62 -15.03
C LEU A 112 -10.56 -4.73 -15.33
N ALA A 113 -10.24 -4.54 -16.62
CA ALA A 113 -9.14 -3.67 -17.03
C ALA A 113 -9.36 -2.22 -16.59
N GLY A 114 -10.57 -1.67 -16.79
CA GLY A 114 -10.93 -0.32 -16.34
C GLY A 114 -10.81 -0.15 -14.82
N THR A 115 -11.25 -1.15 -14.05
CA THR A 115 -11.12 -1.15 -12.59
C THR A 115 -9.66 -1.20 -12.15
N ALA A 116 -8.83 -2.02 -12.81
CA ALA A 116 -7.40 -2.09 -12.52
C ALA A 116 -6.67 -0.78 -12.85
N VAL A 117 -7.07 -0.06 -13.91
CA VAL A 117 -6.55 1.27 -14.24
C VAL A 117 -6.93 2.29 -13.15
N ALA A 118 -8.18 2.30 -12.70
CA ALA A 118 -8.61 3.17 -11.60
C ALA A 118 -7.78 2.90 -10.32
N GLN A 119 -7.65 1.64 -9.92
CA GLN A 119 -6.89 1.24 -8.72
C GLN A 119 -5.39 1.49 -8.82
N SER A 120 -4.81 1.41 -10.02
CA SER A 120 -3.36 1.68 -10.21
C SER A 120 -3.04 3.17 -10.26
N SER A 121 -4.02 4.00 -10.58
CA SER A 121 -3.92 5.46 -10.56
C SER A 121 -4.15 6.04 -9.17
N ASP A 122 -4.90 5.32 -8.32
CA ASP A 122 -5.11 5.69 -6.93
C ASP A 122 -3.80 5.58 -6.13
N ARG A 123 -3.35 6.72 -5.62
CA ARG A 123 -2.25 6.74 -4.64
C ARG A 123 -2.74 6.02 -3.38
N PRO A 124 -1.94 5.12 -2.78
CA PRO A 124 -2.26 4.58 -1.47
C PRO A 124 -2.59 5.73 -0.52
N ASP A 125 -3.76 5.69 0.10
CA ASP A 125 -4.16 6.67 1.10
C ASP A 125 -3.04 6.77 2.15
N PRO A 126 -2.36 7.92 2.30
CA PRO A 126 -1.26 8.08 3.24
C PRO A 126 -1.64 7.65 4.65
N TRP A 127 -2.92 7.78 5.00
CA TRP A 127 -3.47 7.32 6.28
C TRP A 127 -3.55 5.81 6.39
N GLN A 128 -3.97 5.11 5.35
CA GLN A 128 -4.00 3.64 5.35
C GLN A 128 -2.59 3.07 5.51
N VAL A 129 -1.59 3.72 4.90
CA VAL A 129 -0.18 3.36 5.07
C VAL A 129 0.27 3.61 6.52
N ALA A 130 -0.04 4.78 7.08
CA ALA A 130 0.30 5.11 8.46
C ALA A 130 -0.36 4.17 9.48
N ASP A 131 -1.64 3.85 9.31
CA ASP A 131 -2.37 2.90 10.14
C ASP A 131 -1.76 1.50 10.07
N SER A 132 -1.41 1.04 8.87
CA SER A 132 -0.75 -0.26 8.66
C SER A 132 0.63 -0.32 9.34
N MET A 133 1.40 0.77 9.29
CA MET A 133 2.67 0.87 10.01
C MET A 133 2.48 0.86 11.53
N MET A 134 1.46 1.55 12.05
CA MET A 134 1.13 1.53 13.48
C MET A 134 0.69 0.13 13.94
N GLU A 135 -0.10 -0.59 13.13
CA GLU A 135 -0.49 -1.98 13.42
C GLU A 135 0.71 -2.92 13.46
N LEU A 136 1.62 -2.80 12.50
CA LEU A 136 2.87 -3.56 12.49
C LEU A 136 3.71 -3.25 13.74
N GLY A 137 3.85 -1.97 14.10
CA GLY A 137 4.55 -1.54 15.31
C GLY A 137 3.93 -2.11 16.59
N ILE A 138 2.59 -2.09 16.69
CA ILE A 138 1.85 -2.71 17.80
C ILE A 138 2.13 -4.22 17.84
N GLY A 139 2.08 -4.90 16.70
CA GLY A 139 2.35 -6.34 16.60
C GLY A 139 3.76 -6.70 17.07
N ILE A 140 4.78 -5.97 16.61
CA ILE A 140 6.17 -6.17 17.04
C ILE A 140 6.33 -5.89 18.54
N CYS A 141 5.77 -4.78 19.05
CA CYS A 141 5.84 -4.46 20.48
C CYS A 141 5.12 -5.49 21.36
N ALA A 142 4.03 -6.09 20.86
CA ALA A 142 3.31 -7.16 21.56
C ALA A 142 4.13 -8.45 21.63
N LEU A 143 4.83 -8.82 20.56
CA LEU A 143 5.69 -10.02 20.51
C LEU A 143 6.89 -9.94 21.48
N LEU A 144 7.38 -8.72 21.78
CA LEU A 144 8.50 -8.51 22.70
C LEU A 144 8.11 -8.62 24.20
N GLY A 145 6.86 -8.99 24.53
CA GLY A 145 6.49 -9.77 25.72
C GLY A 145 6.89 -9.26 27.12
N GLY A 146 7.11 -7.94 27.31
CA GLY A 146 7.52 -7.37 28.59
C GLY A 146 6.77 -6.07 28.97
N VAL A 147 6.98 -5.56 30.20
CA VAL A 147 6.33 -4.34 30.72
C VAL A 147 6.56 -3.11 29.81
N ALA A 148 7.73 -3.02 29.18
CA ALA A 148 8.02 -1.98 28.20
C ALA A 148 7.19 -2.15 26.91
N GLY A 149 7.04 -3.40 26.44
CA GLY A 149 6.24 -3.73 25.26
C GLY A 149 4.74 -3.45 25.46
N THR A 150 4.18 -3.79 26.61
CA THR A 150 2.76 -3.51 26.92
C THR A 150 2.47 -2.01 27.03
N ARG A 151 3.40 -1.22 27.59
CA ARG A 151 3.30 0.25 27.61
C ARG A 151 3.40 0.84 26.21
N ALA A 152 4.33 0.35 25.38
CA ALA A 152 4.47 0.79 24.00
C ALA A 152 3.21 0.47 23.17
N VAL A 153 2.64 -0.74 23.29
CA VAL A 153 1.36 -1.12 22.66
C VAL A 153 0.24 -0.17 23.07
N ARG A 154 0.10 0.13 24.37
CA ARG A 154 -0.94 1.05 24.86
C ARG A 154 -0.77 2.45 24.28
N PHE A 155 0.46 2.97 24.28
CA PHE A 155 0.77 4.27 23.70
C PHE A 155 0.47 4.34 22.21
N LEU A 156 0.88 3.33 21.43
CA LEU A 156 0.61 3.27 20.00
C LEU A 156 -0.89 3.17 19.69
N ARG A 157 -1.64 2.37 20.46
CA ARG A 157 -3.11 2.30 20.34
C ARG A 157 -3.77 3.65 20.64
N GLU A 158 -3.38 4.29 21.73
CA GLU A 158 -3.92 5.61 22.10
C GLU A 158 -3.61 6.67 21.03
N THR A 159 -2.38 6.64 20.49
CA THR A 159 -1.96 7.54 19.40
C THR A 159 -2.79 7.30 18.13
N ARG A 160 -3.02 6.04 17.77
CA ARG A 160 -3.89 5.68 16.63
C ARG A 160 -5.31 6.22 16.83
N THR A 161 -5.92 5.99 17.99
CA THR A 161 -7.27 6.50 18.29
C THR A 161 -7.35 8.02 18.20
N LYS A 162 -6.35 8.73 18.73
CA LYS A 162 -6.28 10.20 18.63
C LYS A 162 -6.10 10.67 17.18
N SER A 163 -5.28 9.97 16.40
CA SER A 163 -5.08 10.26 14.96
C SER A 163 -6.38 10.08 14.17
N GLN A 164 -7.12 9.00 14.44
CA GLN A 164 -8.42 8.74 13.81
C GLN A 164 -9.45 9.82 14.15
N ALA A 165 -9.58 10.19 15.43
CA ALA A 165 -10.48 11.25 15.86
C ALA A 165 -10.14 12.60 15.18
N LEU A 166 -8.84 12.92 15.06
CA LEU A 166 -8.41 14.12 14.35
C LEU A 166 -8.76 14.06 12.85
N ARG A 167 -8.61 12.90 12.21
CA ARG A 167 -9.00 12.69 10.81
C ARG A 167 -10.49 12.93 10.60
N GLU A 168 -11.33 12.36 11.45
CA GLU A 168 -12.79 12.56 11.42
C GLU A 168 -13.16 14.04 11.55
N ILE A 169 -12.49 14.78 12.45
CA ILE A 169 -12.68 16.22 12.61
C ILE A 169 -12.27 16.97 11.35
N VAL A 170 -11.11 16.68 10.76
CA VAL A 170 -10.66 17.35 9.52
C VAL A 170 -11.64 17.07 8.37
N GLN A 171 -12.06 15.82 8.18
CA GLN A 171 -13.01 15.44 7.13
C GLN A 171 -14.37 16.12 7.32
N GLY A 172 -14.90 16.12 8.56
CA GLY A 172 -16.14 16.81 8.90
C GLY A 172 -16.06 18.31 8.63
N ASN A 173 -14.92 18.95 8.95
CA ASN A 173 -14.69 20.37 8.66
C ASN A 173 -14.60 20.67 7.17
N GLU A 174 -13.99 19.80 6.37
CA GLU A 174 -13.97 19.93 4.91
C GLU A 174 -15.38 19.76 4.32
N LEU A 175 -16.16 18.80 4.83
CA LEU A 175 -17.56 18.62 4.43
C LEU A 175 -18.42 19.83 4.78
N PHE A 176 -18.26 20.38 5.99
CA PHE A 176 -18.95 21.58 6.44
C PHE A 176 -18.67 22.76 5.51
N LYS A 177 -17.40 23.01 5.17
CA LYS A 177 -17.01 24.10 4.27
C LYS A 177 -17.57 23.95 2.85
N LYS A 178 -17.69 22.71 2.34
CA LYS A 178 -18.32 22.45 1.04
C LYS A 178 -19.81 22.76 1.01
N HIS A 179 -20.53 22.56 2.12
CA HIS A 179 -21.97 22.79 2.19
C HIS A 179 -22.36 24.19 2.69
N ASN A 180 -21.42 24.93 3.27
CA ASN A 180 -21.64 26.26 3.89
C ASN A 180 -20.56 27.23 3.41
N GLU A 181 -20.51 27.49 2.11
CA GLU A 181 -19.47 28.33 1.49
C GLU A 181 -19.47 29.75 2.07
N ASP A 182 -20.65 30.30 2.34
CA ASP A 182 -20.88 31.60 2.97
C ASP A 182 -20.25 31.71 4.37
N GLN A 183 -20.21 30.62 5.13
CA GLN A 183 -19.64 30.56 6.48
C GLN A 183 -18.15 30.24 6.50
N THR A 184 -17.53 29.94 5.35
CA THR A 184 -16.13 29.51 5.28
C THR A 184 -15.15 30.58 5.79
N GLN A 185 -15.43 31.87 5.58
CA GLN A 185 -14.56 32.94 6.08
C GLN A 185 -14.60 33.03 7.61
N ALA A 186 -15.79 32.98 8.21
CA ALA A 186 -15.96 32.98 9.67
C ALA A 186 -15.32 31.73 10.30
N PHE A 187 -15.47 30.56 9.66
CA PHE A 187 -14.83 29.32 10.07
C PHE A 187 -13.29 29.45 10.08
N LYS A 188 -12.70 30.02 9.01
CA LYS A 188 -11.25 30.27 8.95
C LYS A 188 -10.79 31.24 10.04
N ALA A 189 -11.55 32.29 10.31
CA ALA A 189 -11.25 33.26 11.36
C ALA A 189 -11.22 32.60 12.75
N ALA A 190 -12.19 31.73 13.07
CA ALA A 190 -12.25 31.01 14.33
C ALA A 190 -11.04 30.09 14.58
N HIS A 191 -10.33 29.68 13.52
CA HIS A 191 -9.18 28.78 13.61
C HIS A 191 -7.83 29.49 13.47
N GLN A 192 -7.78 30.83 13.39
CA GLN A 192 -6.54 31.59 13.22
C GLN A 192 -5.53 31.38 14.35
N LEU A 193 -6.00 31.04 15.55
CA LEU A 193 -5.18 30.81 16.74
C LEU A 193 -4.57 29.40 16.81
N GLN A 194 -4.83 28.52 15.84
CA GLN A 194 -4.16 27.22 15.77
C GLN A 194 -2.65 27.42 15.62
N SER A 195 -1.86 26.58 16.30
CA SER A 195 -0.41 26.64 16.17
C SER A 195 0.04 26.34 14.73
N PRO A 196 1.21 26.84 14.29
CA PRO A 196 1.75 26.52 12.97
C PRO A 196 1.86 25.01 12.72
N GLU A 197 2.26 24.25 13.74
CA GLU A 197 2.39 22.78 13.68
C GLU A 197 1.03 22.12 13.48
N THR A 198 -0.01 22.59 14.20
CA THR A 198 -1.37 22.08 14.05
C THR A 198 -1.90 22.35 12.64
N ARG A 199 -1.63 23.53 12.08
CA ARG A 199 -2.03 23.87 10.70
C ARG A 199 -1.30 23.03 9.66
N GLN A 200 -0.01 22.77 9.85
CA GLN A 200 0.77 21.88 8.98
C GLN A 200 0.19 20.46 9.02
N LEU A 201 -0.05 19.93 10.21
CA LEU A 201 -0.68 18.63 10.39
C LEU A 201 -2.03 18.57 9.68
N VAL A 202 -2.95 19.47 9.99
CA VAL A 202 -4.30 19.53 9.39
C VAL A 202 -4.23 19.67 7.86
N THR A 203 -3.28 20.45 7.33
CA THR A 203 -3.09 20.58 5.88
C THR A 203 -2.63 19.27 5.26
N ALA A 204 -1.68 18.57 5.89
CA ALA A 204 -1.25 17.26 5.45
C ALA A 204 -2.39 16.20 5.52
N MET A 205 -3.37 16.36 6.42
CA MET A 205 -4.53 15.45 6.50
C MET A 205 -5.63 15.69 5.46
N LYS A 206 -5.56 16.78 4.68
CA LYS A 206 -6.56 17.08 3.63
C LYS A 206 -6.21 16.49 2.26
N GLY A 207 -4.96 16.04 2.10
CA GLY A 207 -4.41 15.53 0.84
C GLY A 207 -4.93 14.16 0.46
#